data_AF-I4BTI4-F1
#
_entry.id   AF-I4BTI4-F1
#
_cell.length_a   1.000
_cell.length_b   1.000
_cell.length_c   1.000
_cell.angle_alpha   90.00
_cell.angle_beta   90.00
_cell.angle_gamma   90.00
#
_symmetry.space_group_name_H-M   'P 1'
#
loop_
_entity.id
_entity.type
_entity.pdbx_description
1 polymer ?
#
loop_
_entity_poly.entity_id
_entity_poly.type
_entity_poly.pdbx_seq_one_letter_code
_entity_poly.pdbx_strand_id
1 'polypeptide(L)'
;MTDGGSAKDPAQLAFERFSELIGEVTQFTVSAFSGIKLANDAHNLGHTLGIHNKPVKDTGAQFEYLRGLLLLAIWAGFEAFFEDFCKGVLARTMSAAEAENDCAKIFNKSRSKRKTSLTKFEAILELLDRHGDIPPNLLAAFKEAEAIRNIWAHNAGCVDEKFLADAPGLQLSLGDKVNLDVEQFVKYIQAISMYATVISTRDTVALGYAAPSANFLGDNPFRSDYAKLFRS
;
A
#
# COMPACT_ATOMS: atom_id res chain seq x y z
N MET A 1 -32.08 -23.54 -2.63
CA MET A 1 -31.16 -22.83 -3.53
C MET A 1 -29.78 -23.00 -2.94
N THR A 2 -29.08 -24.04 -3.36
CA THR A 2 -27.66 -24.20 -3.03
C THR A 2 -26.92 -23.14 -3.82
N ASP A 3 -26.21 -22.24 -3.12
CA ASP A 3 -25.17 -21.43 -3.73
C ASP A 3 -24.23 -22.40 -4.44
N GLY A 4 -24.40 -22.53 -5.75
CA GLY A 4 -23.44 -23.19 -6.61
C GLY A 4 -22.22 -22.28 -6.58
N GLY A 5 -21.32 -22.53 -5.63
CA GLY A 5 -20.10 -21.77 -5.40
C GLY A 5 -19.25 -21.82 -6.65
N SER A 6 -19.50 -20.89 -7.58
CA SER A 6 -18.62 -20.65 -8.70
C SER A 6 -17.26 -20.32 -8.10
N ALA A 7 -16.24 -21.06 -8.54
CA ALA A 7 -14.88 -20.82 -8.10
C ALA A 7 -14.56 -19.34 -8.39
N LYS A 8 -14.20 -18.59 -7.33
CA LYS A 8 -13.83 -17.18 -7.48
C LYS A 8 -12.64 -17.08 -8.44
N ASP A 9 -12.69 -16.08 -9.31
CA ASP A 9 -11.56 -15.74 -10.16
C ASP A 9 -10.29 -15.49 -9.30
N PRO A 10 -9.14 -16.12 -9.59
CA PRO A 10 -7.97 -16.01 -8.73
C PRO A 10 -7.40 -14.58 -8.60
N ALA A 11 -7.49 -13.76 -9.66
CA ALA A 11 -7.04 -12.37 -9.61
C ALA A 11 -7.98 -11.51 -8.74
N GLN A 12 -9.30 -11.73 -8.85
CA GLN A 12 -10.27 -11.12 -7.94
C GLN A 12 -10.02 -11.55 -6.49
N LEU A 13 -9.75 -12.84 -6.24
CA LEU A 13 -9.44 -13.33 -4.90
C LEU A 13 -8.17 -12.67 -4.33
N ALA A 14 -7.12 -12.48 -5.12
CA ALA A 14 -5.92 -11.77 -4.69
C ALA A 14 -6.23 -10.33 -4.26
N PHE A 15 -7.05 -9.61 -5.02
CA PHE A 15 -7.49 -8.25 -4.69
C PHE A 15 -8.35 -8.21 -3.42
N GLU A 16 -9.27 -9.17 -3.24
CA GLU A 16 -10.09 -9.30 -2.03
C GLU A 16 -9.21 -9.51 -0.79
N ARG A 17 -8.24 -10.43 -0.84
CA ARG A 17 -7.29 -10.68 0.27
C ARG A 17 -6.44 -9.46 0.61
N PHE A 18 -5.99 -8.72 -0.39
CA PHE A 18 -5.27 -7.48 -0.14
C PHE A 18 -6.16 -6.42 0.52
N SER A 19 -7.41 -6.32 0.08
CA SER A 19 -8.39 -5.39 0.67
C SER A 19 -8.72 -5.75 2.12
N GLU A 20 -8.85 -7.05 2.42
CA GLU A 20 -8.98 -7.57 3.80
C GLU A 20 -7.78 -7.16 4.66
N LEU A 21 -6.55 -7.37 4.17
CA LEU A 21 -5.33 -6.95 4.87
C LEU A 21 -5.33 -5.45 5.17
N ILE A 22 -5.71 -4.61 4.21
CA ILE A 22 -5.81 -3.15 4.42
C ILE A 22 -6.83 -2.83 5.52
N GLY A 23 -7.97 -3.51 5.53
CA GLY A 23 -8.99 -3.38 6.58
C GLY A 23 -8.45 -3.77 7.96
N GLU A 24 -7.78 -4.93 8.06
CA GLU A 24 -7.19 -5.44 9.29
C GLU A 24 -6.09 -4.51 9.82
N VAL A 25 -5.18 -4.05 8.96
CA VAL A 25 -4.12 -3.11 9.38
C VAL A 25 -4.72 -1.77 9.82
N THR A 26 -5.76 -1.28 9.14
CA THR A 26 -6.46 -0.05 9.53
C THR A 26 -7.12 -0.20 10.90
N GLN A 27 -7.80 -1.33 11.14
CA GLN A 27 -8.42 -1.62 12.43
C GLN A 27 -7.36 -1.77 13.54
N PHE A 28 -6.29 -2.51 13.28
CA PHE A 28 -5.18 -2.68 14.21
C PHE A 28 -4.54 -1.33 14.58
N THR A 29 -4.30 -0.48 13.57
CA THR A 29 -3.82 0.89 13.73
C THR A 29 -4.70 1.63 14.74
N VAL A 30 -6.00 1.75 14.45
CA VAL A 30 -6.96 2.46 15.33
C VAL A 30 -6.96 1.90 16.76
N SER A 31 -6.97 0.58 16.91
CA SER A 31 -6.94 -0.08 18.22
C SER A 31 -5.63 0.18 18.97
N ALA A 32 -4.48 0.08 18.30
CA ALA A 32 -3.17 0.31 18.90
C ALA A 32 -3.02 1.77 19.37
N PHE A 33 -3.42 2.74 18.54
CA PHE A 33 -3.39 4.15 18.93
C PHE A 33 -4.32 4.46 20.10
N SER A 34 -5.52 3.88 20.12
CA SER A 34 -6.47 4.05 21.23
C SER A 34 -5.93 3.47 22.54
N GLY A 35 -5.33 2.26 22.47
CA GLY A 35 -4.76 1.60 23.64
C GLY A 35 -3.56 2.34 24.22
N ILE A 36 -2.64 2.81 23.37
CA ILE A 36 -1.47 3.58 23.82
C ILE A 36 -1.92 4.93 24.40
N LYS A 37 -2.92 5.61 23.80
CA LYS A 37 -3.50 6.83 24.36
C LYS A 37 -4.06 6.60 25.76
N LEU A 38 -4.86 5.53 25.94
CA LEU A 38 -5.42 5.18 27.25
C LEU A 38 -4.33 4.89 28.29
N ALA A 39 -3.26 4.18 27.89
CA ALA A 39 -2.13 3.89 28.76
C ALA A 39 -1.40 5.18 29.19
N ASN A 40 -1.22 6.13 28.26
CA ASN A 40 -0.63 7.44 28.56
C ASN A 40 -1.51 8.25 29.50
N ASP A 41 -2.83 8.30 29.26
CA ASP A 41 -3.77 9.03 30.10
C ASP A 41 -3.78 8.47 31.54
N ALA A 42 -3.77 7.14 31.68
CA ALA A 42 -3.65 6.47 32.98
C ALA A 42 -2.32 6.76 33.68
N HIS A 43 -1.21 6.77 32.94
CA HIS A 43 0.11 7.09 33.48
C HIS A 43 0.18 8.55 33.98
N ASN A 44 -0.35 9.49 33.19
CA ASN A 44 -0.40 10.91 33.54
C ASN A 44 -1.32 11.17 34.73
N LEU A 45 -2.43 10.44 34.86
CA LEU A 45 -3.29 10.51 36.04
C LEU A 45 -2.55 10.09 37.31
N GLY A 46 -1.77 9.01 37.27
CA GLY A 46 -0.93 8.59 38.40
C GLY A 46 0.09 9.65 38.82
N HIS A 47 0.63 10.41 37.86
CA HIS A 47 1.49 11.56 38.12
C HIS A 47 0.75 12.71 38.81
N THR A 48 -0.42 13.09 38.31
CA THR A 48 -1.26 14.14 38.92
C THR A 48 -1.64 13.80 40.36
N LEU A 49 -1.78 12.51 40.66
CA LEU A 49 -2.08 12.02 42.02
C LEU A 49 -0.83 11.85 42.91
N GLY A 50 0.38 12.19 42.42
CA GLY A 50 1.62 12.08 43.19
C GLY A 50 2.09 10.65 43.43
N ILE A 51 1.57 9.67 42.69
CA ILE A 51 1.88 8.24 42.86
C ILE A 51 3.25 7.89 42.25
N HIS A 52 3.74 8.68 41.29
CA HIS A 52 4.99 8.43 40.58
C HIS A 52 5.86 9.70 40.45
N ASN A 53 7.17 9.56 40.72
CA ASN A 53 8.21 10.60 40.52
C ASN A 53 9.10 10.34 39.29
N LYS A 54 8.73 9.41 38.40
CA LYS A 54 9.54 9.10 37.20
C LYS A 54 9.34 10.15 36.10
N PRO A 55 10.35 10.41 35.25
CA PRO A 55 10.18 11.32 34.12
C PRO A 55 9.12 10.80 33.14
N VAL A 56 8.29 11.70 32.62
CA VAL A 56 7.30 11.42 31.58
C VAL A 56 8.02 10.82 30.37
N LYS A 57 7.63 9.61 29.96
CA LYS A 57 8.14 9.01 28.73
C LYS A 57 7.44 9.63 27.54
N ASP A 58 8.20 10.20 26.61
CA ASP A 58 7.68 10.58 25.31
C ASP A 58 7.34 9.31 24.50
N THR A 59 6.04 9.08 24.29
CA THR A 59 5.53 7.95 23.51
C THR A 59 5.25 8.34 22.06
N GLY A 60 5.40 9.62 21.69
CA GLY A 60 5.26 10.13 20.32
C GLY A 60 6.14 9.35 19.34
N ALA A 61 7.41 9.15 19.69
CA ALA A 61 8.37 8.41 18.86
C ALA A 61 7.97 6.94 18.62
N GLN A 62 7.26 6.30 19.55
CA GLN A 62 6.82 4.90 19.39
C GLN A 62 5.73 4.77 18.32
N PHE A 63 4.88 5.78 18.23
CA PHE A 63 3.82 5.85 17.24
C PHE A 63 4.35 6.04 15.82
N GLU A 64 5.37 6.86 15.66
CA GLU A 64 6.03 7.10 14.37
C GLU A 64 6.72 5.83 13.86
N TYR A 65 7.45 5.15 14.75
CA TYR A 65 8.08 3.87 14.45
C TYR A 65 7.05 2.81 14.03
N LEU A 66 5.94 2.71 14.76
CA LEU A 66 4.86 1.77 14.43
C LEU A 66 4.27 2.04 13.04
N ARG A 67 4.03 3.31 12.66
CA ARG A 67 3.52 3.66 11.31
C ARG A 67 4.51 3.28 10.22
N GLY A 68 5.81 3.50 10.43
CA GLY A 68 6.85 3.07 9.50
C GLY A 68 6.83 1.54 9.28
N LEU A 69 6.73 0.76 10.36
CA LEU A 69 6.62 -0.69 10.28
C LEU A 69 5.33 -1.18 9.63
N LEU A 70 4.20 -0.54 9.92
CA LEU A 70 2.91 -0.88 9.31
C LEU A 70 2.91 -0.58 7.81
N LEU A 71 3.51 0.54 7.39
CA LEU A 71 3.66 0.86 5.97
C LEU A 71 4.55 -0.17 5.26
N LEU A 72 5.63 -0.63 5.90
CA LEU A 72 6.49 -1.71 5.40
C LEU A 72 5.69 -3.02 5.21
N ALA A 73 4.85 -3.37 6.19
CA ALA A 73 4.00 -4.56 6.11
C ALA A 73 2.95 -4.46 4.99
N ILE A 74 2.29 -3.31 4.84
CA ILE A 74 1.33 -3.05 3.77
C ILE A 74 2.01 -3.14 2.40
N TRP A 75 3.21 -2.58 2.26
CA TRP A 75 3.97 -2.66 1.01
C TRP A 75 4.31 -4.11 0.65
N ALA A 76 4.77 -4.91 1.62
CA ALA A 76 5.01 -6.33 1.40
C ALA A 76 3.73 -7.08 1.00
N GLY A 77 2.60 -6.76 1.65
CA GLY A 77 1.29 -7.28 1.28
C GLY A 77 0.87 -6.89 -0.15
N PHE A 78 1.18 -5.65 -0.56
CA PHE A 78 0.92 -5.19 -1.93
C PHE A 78 1.80 -5.93 -2.96
N GLU A 79 3.08 -6.15 -2.67
CA GLU A 79 3.97 -6.91 -3.57
C GLU A 79 3.48 -8.35 -3.75
N ALA A 80 3.05 -9.01 -2.67
CA ALA A 80 2.46 -10.35 -2.71
C ALA A 80 1.15 -10.36 -3.51
N PHE A 81 0.24 -9.42 -3.22
CA PHE A 81 -0.98 -9.21 -3.99
C PHE A 81 -0.71 -9.06 -5.49
N PHE A 82 0.24 -8.19 -5.85
CA PHE A 82 0.54 -7.88 -7.24
C PHE A 82 1.02 -9.12 -8.00
N GLU A 83 1.88 -9.93 -7.37
CA GLU A 83 2.35 -11.19 -7.93
C GLU A 83 1.20 -12.20 -8.10
N ASP A 84 0.37 -12.40 -7.07
CA ASP A 84 -0.75 -13.33 -7.11
C ASP A 84 -1.84 -12.89 -8.10
N PHE A 85 -2.07 -11.58 -8.22
CA PHE A 85 -2.95 -11.00 -9.22
C PHE A 85 -2.47 -11.33 -10.64
N CYS A 86 -1.18 -11.13 -10.93
CA CYS A 86 -0.60 -11.46 -12.23
C CYS A 86 -0.72 -12.96 -12.56
N LYS A 87 -0.47 -13.84 -11.57
CA LYS A 87 -0.70 -15.28 -11.72
C LYS A 87 -2.16 -15.59 -12.01
N GLY A 88 -3.08 -14.93 -11.31
CA GLY A 88 -4.52 -15.10 -11.50
C GLY A 88 -5.00 -14.68 -12.88
N VAL A 89 -4.50 -13.57 -13.42
CA VAL A 89 -4.79 -13.13 -14.80
C VAL A 89 -4.33 -14.19 -15.81
N LEU A 90 -3.11 -14.71 -15.68
CA LEU A 90 -2.58 -15.75 -16.56
C LEU A 90 -3.38 -17.06 -16.48
N ALA A 91 -3.73 -17.49 -15.27
CA ALA A 91 -4.44 -18.74 -14.99
C ALA A 91 -5.85 -18.82 -15.61
N ARG A 92 -6.39 -17.73 -16.16
CA ARG A 92 -7.62 -17.74 -16.97
C ARG A 92 -7.45 -18.38 -18.34
N THR A 93 -6.22 -18.42 -18.86
CA THR A 93 -5.90 -18.87 -20.22
C THR A 93 -4.97 -20.08 -20.28
N MET A 94 -4.33 -20.42 -19.15
CA MET A 94 -3.39 -21.53 -19.03
C MET A 94 -3.54 -22.23 -17.66
N SER A 95 -2.88 -23.37 -17.48
CA SER A 95 -2.91 -24.05 -16.18
C SER A 95 -2.19 -23.25 -15.09
N ALA A 96 -2.51 -23.52 -13.81
CA ALA A 96 -1.88 -22.83 -12.69
C ALA A 96 -0.34 -22.96 -12.68
N ALA A 97 0.19 -24.14 -13.02
CA ALA A 97 1.63 -24.37 -13.08
C ALA A 97 2.31 -23.60 -14.22
N GLU A 98 1.64 -23.48 -15.38
CA GLU A 98 2.13 -22.66 -16.48
C GLU A 98 2.09 -21.18 -16.13
N ALA A 99 1.01 -20.71 -15.50
CA ALA A 99 0.86 -19.34 -15.05
C ALA A 99 1.94 -18.94 -14.03
N GLU A 100 2.28 -19.84 -13.09
CA GLU A 100 3.36 -19.61 -12.13
C GLU A 100 4.73 -19.49 -12.82
N ASN A 101 5.04 -20.41 -13.74
CA ASN A 101 6.29 -20.39 -14.49
C ASN A 101 6.44 -19.14 -15.37
N ASP A 102 5.37 -18.75 -16.07
CA ASP A 102 5.39 -17.58 -16.94
C ASP A 102 5.41 -16.27 -16.15
N CYS A 103 4.68 -16.19 -15.03
CA CYS A 103 4.80 -15.07 -14.10
C CYS A 103 6.25 -14.94 -13.59
N ALA A 104 6.89 -16.04 -13.17
CA ALA A 104 8.28 -16.02 -12.73
C ALA A 104 9.24 -15.52 -13.83
N LYS A 105 9.04 -15.93 -15.09
CA LYS A 105 9.82 -15.42 -16.24
C LYS A 105 9.62 -13.92 -16.44
N ILE A 106 8.37 -13.44 -16.36
CA ILE A 106 8.02 -12.02 -16.50
C ILE A 106 8.72 -11.18 -15.41
N PHE A 107 8.63 -11.61 -14.15
CA PHE A 107 9.28 -10.92 -13.03
C PHE A 107 10.81 -10.96 -13.12
N ASN A 108 11.40 -12.08 -13.54
CA ASN A 108 12.85 -12.16 -13.74
C ASN A 108 13.33 -11.24 -14.87
N LYS A 109 12.56 -11.11 -15.96
CA LYS A 109 12.84 -10.14 -17.03
C LYS A 109 12.78 -8.70 -16.50
N SER A 110 11.81 -8.37 -15.65
CA SER A 110 11.65 -7.00 -15.12
C SER A 110 12.72 -6.61 -14.10
N ARG A 111 13.27 -7.57 -13.33
CA ARG A 111 14.37 -7.36 -12.36
C ARG A 111 15.68 -6.88 -12.99
N SER A 112 15.95 -7.23 -14.24
CA SER A 112 17.22 -6.90 -14.93
C SER A 112 17.44 -5.40 -15.18
N LYS A 113 16.38 -4.57 -15.09
CA LYS A 113 16.45 -3.13 -15.33
C LYS A 113 16.39 -2.38 -13.99
N ARG A 114 17.35 -1.49 -13.73
CA ARG A 114 17.35 -0.56 -12.57
C ARG A 114 16.23 0.48 -12.70
N LYS A 115 14.98 0.03 -12.69
CA LYS A 115 13.77 0.86 -12.73
C LYS A 115 13.23 1.03 -11.31
N THR A 116 12.50 2.12 -11.07
CA THR A 116 11.67 2.29 -9.87
C THR A 116 10.62 1.16 -9.81
N SER A 117 10.11 0.84 -8.61
CA SER A 117 9.20 -0.31 -8.46
C SER A 117 7.92 -0.14 -9.26
N LEU A 118 7.36 1.07 -9.33
CA LEU A 118 6.16 1.31 -10.12
C LEU A 118 6.37 1.11 -11.63
N THR A 119 7.50 1.56 -12.19
CA THR A 119 7.80 1.29 -13.60
C THR A 119 8.05 -0.20 -13.85
N LYS A 120 8.45 -0.97 -12.83
CA LYS A 120 8.51 -2.44 -12.94
C LYS A 120 7.10 -3.04 -12.95
N PHE A 121 6.21 -2.59 -12.07
CA PHE A 121 4.82 -3.07 -12.03
C PHE A 121 4.09 -2.80 -13.35
N GLU A 122 4.15 -1.57 -13.87
CA GLU A 122 3.51 -1.26 -15.17
C GLU A 122 4.14 -2.03 -16.33
N ALA A 123 5.46 -2.27 -16.34
CA ALA A 123 6.10 -3.11 -17.36
C ALA A 123 5.70 -4.59 -17.29
N ILE A 124 5.35 -5.09 -16.10
CA ILE A 124 4.79 -6.43 -15.93
C ILE A 124 3.34 -6.46 -16.44
N LEU A 125 2.53 -5.46 -16.05
CA LEU A 125 1.15 -5.32 -16.51
C LEU A 125 1.06 -5.12 -18.02
N GLU A 126 2.06 -4.50 -18.66
CA GLU A 126 2.12 -4.32 -20.11
C GLU A 126 2.11 -5.66 -20.84
N LEU A 127 2.84 -6.65 -20.31
CA LEU A 127 2.87 -8.02 -20.85
C LEU A 127 1.55 -8.77 -20.65
N LEU A 128 0.70 -8.30 -19.74
CA LEU A 128 -0.64 -8.85 -19.48
C LEU A 128 -1.75 -8.02 -20.14
N ASP A 129 -1.40 -6.97 -20.89
CA ASP A 129 -2.34 -5.99 -21.43
C ASP A 129 -3.24 -5.36 -20.35
N ARG A 130 -2.64 -5.02 -19.20
CA ARG A 130 -3.28 -4.38 -18.02
C ARG A 130 -2.58 -3.09 -17.57
N HIS A 131 -1.61 -2.62 -18.35
CA HIS A 131 -0.91 -1.37 -18.08
C HIS A 131 -1.79 -0.15 -18.40
N GLY A 132 -1.33 1.02 -17.98
CA GLY A 132 -1.93 2.28 -18.41
C GLY A 132 -1.42 3.48 -17.62
N ASP A 133 -2.01 4.64 -17.89
CA ASP A 133 -1.63 5.87 -17.22
C ASP A 133 -1.94 5.84 -15.72
N ILE A 134 -1.05 6.45 -14.94
CA ILE A 134 -1.21 6.65 -13.50
C ILE A 134 -1.32 8.16 -13.25
N PRO A 135 -2.41 8.64 -12.61
CA PRO A 135 -2.59 10.05 -12.32
C PRO A 135 -1.41 10.61 -11.52
N PRO A 136 -0.91 11.82 -11.83
CA PRO A 136 0.31 12.35 -11.23
C PRO A 136 0.31 12.39 -9.70
N ASN A 137 -0.83 12.71 -9.08
CA ASN A 137 -0.93 12.78 -7.61
C ASN A 137 -0.82 11.40 -6.96
N LEU A 138 -1.51 10.39 -7.52
CA LEU A 138 -1.40 9.00 -7.08
C LEU A 138 0.03 8.48 -7.28
N LEU A 139 0.62 8.76 -8.45
CA LEU A 139 2.00 8.42 -8.78
C LEU A 139 3.00 9.00 -7.76
N ALA A 140 2.85 10.29 -7.42
CA ALA A 140 3.71 10.95 -6.44
C ALA A 140 3.57 10.32 -5.05
N ALA A 141 2.34 10.14 -4.56
CA ALA A 141 2.10 9.55 -3.24
C ALA A 141 2.60 8.09 -3.15
N PHE A 142 2.43 7.30 -4.22
CA PHE A 142 2.92 5.93 -4.26
C PHE A 142 4.46 5.86 -4.25
N LYS A 143 5.14 6.76 -4.97
CA LYS A 143 6.60 6.86 -4.95
C LYS A 143 7.14 7.30 -3.59
N GLU A 144 6.48 8.26 -2.94
CA GLU A 144 6.82 8.65 -1.57
C GLU A 144 6.69 7.45 -0.61
N ALA A 145 5.59 6.68 -0.71
CA ALA A 145 5.40 5.47 0.09
C ALA A 145 6.51 4.43 -0.15
N GLU A 146 6.94 4.23 -1.41
CA GLU A 146 8.06 3.36 -1.77
C GLU A 146 9.37 3.83 -1.11
N ALA A 147 9.68 5.13 -1.20
CA ALA A 147 10.89 5.71 -0.64
C ALA A 147 10.93 5.56 0.89
N ILE A 148 9.80 5.80 1.56
CA ILE A 148 9.66 5.63 3.01
C ILE A 148 9.82 4.16 3.40
N ARG A 149 9.20 3.23 2.67
CA ARG A 149 9.42 1.80 2.92
C ARG A 149 10.90 1.45 2.80
N ASN A 150 11.58 1.92 1.77
CA ASN A 150 12.99 1.61 1.54
C ASN A 150 13.90 2.18 2.63
N ILE A 151 13.64 3.41 3.08
CA ILE A 151 14.47 4.04 4.11
C ILE A 151 14.29 3.38 5.48
N TRP A 152 13.07 2.92 5.79
CA TRP A 152 12.81 2.12 6.99
C TRP A 152 13.46 0.74 6.92
N ALA A 153 13.41 0.08 5.76
CA ALA A 153 13.98 -1.24 5.56
C ALA A 153 15.52 -1.26 5.65
N HIS A 154 16.18 -0.21 5.15
CA HIS A 154 17.63 -0.23 4.95
C HIS A 154 18.41 0.71 5.88
N ASN A 155 17.84 1.86 6.24
CA ASN A 155 18.52 2.89 7.03
C ASN A 155 17.80 3.17 8.36
N ALA A 156 16.97 2.23 8.82
CA ALA A 156 16.16 2.36 10.02
C ALA A 156 15.30 3.64 10.06
N GLY A 157 15.00 4.24 8.90
CA GLY A 157 14.25 5.49 8.80
C GLY A 157 15.10 6.76 8.78
N CYS A 158 16.44 6.69 8.71
CA CYS A 158 17.29 7.88 8.60
C CYS A 158 17.46 8.28 7.13
N VAL A 159 17.16 9.54 6.80
CA VAL A 159 17.18 10.09 5.44
C VAL A 159 18.58 10.08 4.85
N ASP A 160 18.69 9.55 3.63
CA ASP A 160 19.90 9.57 2.80
C ASP A 160 19.70 10.42 1.53
N GLU A 161 20.76 10.61 0.74
CA GLU A 161 20.71 11.39 -0.51
C GLU A 161 19.71 10.80 -1.52
N LYS A 162 19.59 9.47 -1.56
CA LYS A 162 18.68 8.77 -2.46
C LYS A 162 17.22 9.06 -2.09
N PHE A 163 16.89 9.04 -0.82
CA PHE A 163 15.56 9.36 -0.32
C PHE A 163 15.14 10.79 -0.69
N LEU A 164 16.03 11.77 -0.54
CA LEU A 164 15.75 13.16 -0.91
C LEU A 164 15.43 13.32 -2.40
N ALA A 165 16.10 12.54 -3.25
CA ALA A 165 15.83 12.52 -4.69
C ALA A 165 14.49 11.81 -5.03
N ASP A 166 14.16 10.73 -4.32
CA ASP A 166 12.98 9.91 -4.59
C ASP A 166 11.68 10.49 -3.98
N ALA A 167 11.78 11.27 -2.89
CA ALA A 167 10.64 11.83 -2.15
C ALA A 167 10.82 13.33 -1.80
N PRO A 168 11.00 14.22 -2.79
CA PRO A 168 11.23 15.65 -2.55
C PRO A 168 10.03 16.37 -1.89
N GLY A 169 8.82 15.81 -1.99
CA GLY A 169 7.61 16.39 -1.40
C GLY A 169 7.57 16.39 0.13
N LEU A 170 8.42 15.59 0.78
CA LEU A 170 8.45 15.44 2.25
C LEU A 170 9.24 16.54 2.97
N GLN A 171 10.03 17.34 2.25
CA GLN A 171 10.78 18.48 2.80
C GLN A 171 11.68 18.14 4.01
N LEU A 172 12.25 16.93 4.02
CA LEU A 172 13.21 16.48 5.04
C LEU A 172 14.67 16.83 4.63
N SER A 173 15.57 16.82 5.61
CA SER A 173 17.02 17.04 5.43
C SER A 173 17.82 15.74 5.59
N LEU A 174 19.06 15.73 5.05
CA LEU A 174 19.97 14.59 5.18
C LEU A 174 20.25 14.27 6.66
N GLY A 175 20.06 13.01 7.04
CA GLY A 175 20.24 12.54 8.42
C GLY A 175 19.00 12.67 9.31
N ASP A 176 17.94 13.34 8.85
CA ASP A 176 16.68 13.42 9.59
C ASP A 176 16.07 12.02 9.79
N LYS A 177 15.30 11.88 10.86
CA LYS A 177 14.44 10.71 11.04
C LYS A 177 13.15 10.91 10.26
N VAL A 178 12.80 9.95 9.41
CA VAL A 178 11.51 9.91 8.74
C VAL A 178 10.43 9.58 9.76
N ASN A 179 9.69 10.60 10.17
CA ASN A 179 8.57 10.49 11.07
C ASN A 179 7.27 10.67 10.29
N LEU A 180 6.44 9.62 10.29
CA LEU A 180 5.12 9.66 9.68
C LEU A 180 4.11 10.17 10.70
N ASP A 181 3.46 11.29 10.38
CA ASP A 181 2.22 11.66 11.07
C ASP A 181 1.04 10.76 10.62
N VAL A 182 -0.11 10.94 11.25
CA VAL A 182 -1.32 10.15 10.93
C VAL A 182 -1.82 10.43 9.52
N GLU A 183 -1.78 11.69 9.07
CA GLU A 183 -2.32 12.11 7.78
C GLU A 183 -1.47 11.54 6.63
N GLN A 184 -0.14 11.63 6.75
CA GLN A 184 0.82 11.04 5.82
C GLN A 184 0.66 9.52 5.77
N PHE A 185 0.57 8.86 6.93
CA PHE A 185 0.38 7.42 6.98
C PHE A 185 -0.91 6.99 6.26
N VAL A 186 -2.04 7.65 6.56
CA VAL A 186 -3.33 7.38 5.90
C VAL A 186 -3.24 7.65 4.39
N LYS A 187 -2.65 8.77 3.97
CA LYS A 187 -2.41 9.11 2.56
C LYS A 187 -1.67 7.97 1.83
N TYR A 188 -0.60 7.43 2.41
CA TYR A 188 0.21 6.40 1.77
C TYR A 188 -0.49 5.04 1.70
N ILE A 189 -1.22 4.64 2.74
CA ILE A 189 -2.06 3.44 2.68
C ILE A 189 -3.12 3.58 1.58
N GLN A 190 -3.78 4.74 1.53
CA GLN A 190 -4.80 5.01 0.51
C GLN A 190 -4.19 5.05 -0.90
N ALA A 191 -2.96 5.53 -1.08
CA ALA A 191 -2.27 5.51 -2.36
C ALA A 191 -1.97 4.07 -2.83
N ILE A 192 -1.46 3.22 -1.93
CA ILE A 192 -1.16 1.81 -2.25
C ILE A 192 -2.47 1.06 -2.57
N SER A 193 -3.49 1.20 -1.73
CA SER A 193 -4.81 0.59 -1.94
C SER A 193 -5.50 1.10 -3.22
N MET A 194 -5.37 2.40 -3.52
CA MET A 194 -5.89 2.96 -4.76
C MET A 194 -5.21 2.36 -5.98
N TYR A 195 -3.89 2.20 -5.96
CA TYR A 195 -3.18 1.60 -7.09
C TYR A 195 -3.59 0.14 -7.32
N ALA A 196 -3.77 -0.65 -6.24
CA ALA A 196 -4.35 -1.99 -6.35
C ALA A 196 -5.77 -1.97 -6.96
N THR A 197 -6.59 -0.99 -6.58
CA THR A 197 -7.95 -0.78 -7.13
C THR A 197 -7.92 -0.42 -8.62
N VAL A 198 -6.97 0.42 -9.04
CA VAL A 198 -6.75 0.77 -10.45
C VAL A 198 -6.41 -0.48 -11.26
N ILE A 199 -5.48 -1.31 -10.78
CA ILE A 199 -5.08 -2.56 -11.45
C ILE A 199 -6.27 -3.51 -11.61
N SER A 200 -7.01 -3.74 -10.52
CA SER A 200 -8.21 -4.59 -10.51
C SER A 200 -9.31 -4.04 -11.46
N THR A 201 -9.48 -2.71 -11.50
CA THR A 201 -10.44 -2.08 -12.41
C THR A 201 -10.03 -2.23 -13.87
N ARG A 202 -8.75 -2.04 -14.22
CA ARG A 202 -8.27 -2.25 -15.60
C ARG A 202 -8.54 -3.66 -16.07
N ASP A 203 -8.34 -4.65 -15.20
CA ASP A 203 -8.64 -6.04 -15.52
C ASP A 203 -10.14 -6.31 -15.66
N THR A 204 -10.96 -5.75 -14.78
CA THR A 204 -12.43 -5.77 -14.90
C THR A 204 -12.89 -5.22 -16.26
N VAL A 205 -12.33 -4.08 -16.69
CA VAL A 205 -12.63 -3.47 -17.99
C VAL A 205 -12.14 -4.34 -19.15
N ALA A 206 -10.95 -4.92 -19.05
CA ALA A 206 -10.41 -5.80 -20.07
C ALA A 206 -11.19 -7.12 -20.23
N LEU A 207 -11.92 -7.54 -19.19
CA LEU A 207 -12.89 -8.63 -19.25
C LEU A 207 -14.26 -8.21 -19.84
N GLY A 208 -14.43 -6.95 -20.22
CA GLY A 208 -15.65 -6.42 -20.83
C GLY A 208 -16.70 -5.91 -19.84
N TYR A 209 -16.37 -5.80 -18.55
CA TYR A 209 -17.27 -5.21 -17.56
C TYR A 209 -17.09 -3.69 -17.49
N ALA A 210 -18.12 -2.99 -17.00
CA ALA A 210 -17.99 -1.57 -16.71
C ALA A 210 -17.07 -1.33 -15.50
N ALA A 211 -16.27 -0.27 -15.57
CA ALA A 211 -15.51 0.18 -14.40
C ALA A 211 -16.48 0.58 -13.27
N PRO A 212 -16.19 0.21 -12.01
CA PRO A 212 -17.01 0.66 -10.88
C PRO A 212 -17.04 2.19 -10.77
N SER A 213 -18.19 2.74 -10.37
CA SER A 213 -18.34 4.20 -10.21
C SER A 213 -17.43 4.74 -9.13
N ALA A 214 -16.68 5.81 -9.37
CA ALA A 214 -15.80 6.45 -8.38
C ALA A 214 -16.49 6.79 -7.03
N ASN A 215 -17.83 6.80 -6.96
CA ASN A 215 -18.59 6.96 -5.72
C ASN A 215 -18.31 5.86 -4.68
N PHE A 216 -17.92 4.63 -5.07
CA PHE A 216 -17.61 3.57 -4.10
C PHE A 216 -16.37 3.90 -3.25
N LEU A 217 -15.54 4.85 -3.69
CA LEU A 217 -14.33 5.27 -3.01
C LEU A 217 -14.56 6.26 -1.85
N GLY A 218 -15.79 6.72 -1.66
CA GLY A 218 -16.14 7.64 -0.57
C GLY A 218 -15.28 8.91 -0.56
N ASP A 219 -14.63 9.17 0.57
CA ASP A 219 -13.77 10.34 0.82
C ASP A 219 -12.28 10.08 0.52
N ASN A 220 -11.94 9.03 -0.24
CA ASN A 220 -10.56 8.76 -0.62
C ASN A 220 -9.97 9.96 -1.41
N PRO A 221 -8.77 10.47 -1.03
CA PRO A 221 -8.18 11.67 -1.66
C PRO A 221 -7.85 11.47 -3.14
N PHE A 222 -7.72 10.21 -3.60
CA PHE A 222 -7.44 9.85 -4.99
C PHE A 222 -8.71 9.52 -5.79
N ARG A 223 -9.91 9.73 -5.23
CA ARG A 223 -11.19 9.47 -5.93
C ARG A 223 -11.31 10.22 -7.25
N SER A 224 -10.89 11.50 -7.28
CA SER A 224 -10.93 12.31 -8.49
C SER A 224 -9.95 11.81 -9.57
N ASP A 225 -8.83 11.22 -9.14
CA ASP A 225 -7.82 10.64 -10.02
C ASP A 225 -8.32 9.33 -10.62
N TYR A 226 -8.93 8.46 -9.82
CA TYR A 226 -9.63 7.27 -10.31
C TYR A 226 -10.73 7.63 -11.31
N ALA A 227 -11.56 8.62 -10.98
CA ALA A 227 -12.63 9.08 -11.85
C ALA A 227 -12.13 9.61 -13.20
N LYS A 228 -10.92 10.19 -13.27
CA LYS A 228 -10.31 10.63 -14.54
C LYS A 228 -9.88 9.45 -15.41
N LEU A 229 -9.37 8.38 -14.81
CA LEU A 229 -8.92 7.19 -15.54
C LEU A 229 -10.07 6.41 -16.18
N PHE A 230 -11.18 6.29 -15.47
CA PHE A 230 -12.28 5.40 -15.86
C PHE A 230 -13.57 6.16 -16.18
N ARG A 231 -13.46 7.33 -16.82
CA ARG A 231 -14.66 8.05 -17.31
C ARG A 231 -15.33 7.20 -18.39
N SER A 232 -16.40 6.51 -18.00
CA SER A 232 -17.39 5.92 -18.90
C SER A 232 -18.27 6.99 -19.53
#